data_AF-A0A497K8K2-F1
#
_entry.id   AF-A0A497K8K2-F1
#
_cell.length_a   1.000
_cell.length_b   1.000
_cell.length_c   1.000
_cell.angle_alpha   90.00
_cell.angle_beta   90.00
_cell.angle_gamma   90.00
#
_symmetry.space_group_name_H-M   'P 1'
#
loop_
_entity.id
_entity.type
_entity.pdbx_description
1 polymer ?
#
loop_
_entity_poly.entity_id
_entity_poly.type
_entity_poly.pdbx_seq_one_letter_code
_entity_poly.pdbx_strand_id
1 'polypeptide(L)'
;KVYDERCDGCGDCVEVCPEKILHIEDGKVRVEDVEECSLCSDCVKACRKEPKAIEVSWDKNSFILTLESTGVLDPKRIFLEAINIFNKKAESFIRCLEEIEELGENG
;
A
#
# COMPACT_ATOMS: atom_id res chain seq x y z
N LYS A 1 10.01 9.26 0.95
CA LYS A 1 11.17 9.92 0.30
C LYS A 1 11.79 10.95 1.24
N VAL A 2 13.13 11.03 1.30
CA VAL A 2 13.87 12.09 2.02
C VAL A 2 14.51 13.05 1.03
N TYR A 3 14.51 14.34 1.36
CA TYR A 3 15.09 15.45 0.61
C TYR A 3 16.41 15.87 1.28
N ASP A 4 17.53 15.38 0.76
CA ASP A 4 18.86 15.55 1.34
C ASP A 4 19.28 17.01 1.50
N GLU A 5 18.84 17.88 0.60
CA GLU A 5 19.15 19.32 0.65
C GLU A 5 18.48 20.05 1.82
N ARG A 6 17.47 19.45 2.44
CA ARG A 6 16.70 20.01 3.57
C ARG A 6 16.99 19.30 4.88
N CYS A 7 17.36 18.02 4.80
CA CYS A 7 17.65 17.18 5.95
C CYS A 7 18.94 17.66 6.64
N ASP A 8 18.91 17.83 7.95
CA ASP A 8 20.08 18.17 8.77
C ASP A 8 20.56 17.01 9.65
N GLY A 9 19.98 15.81 9.46
CA GLY A 9 20.37 14.62 10.21
C GLY A 9 19.94 14.65 11.68
N CYS A 10 18.95 15.46 12.09
CA CYS A 10 18.55 15.57 13.50
C CYS A 10 18.06 14.27 14.15
N GLY A 11 17.58 13.31 13.35
CA GLY A 11 17.14 12.00 13.82
C GLY A 11 15.73 11.97 14.44
N ASP A 12 15.04 13.10 14.61
CA ASP A 12 13.69 13.11 15.23
C ASP A 12 12.70 12.15 14.54
N CYS A 13 12.77 12.06 13.21
CA CYS A 13 11.91 11.15 12.44
C CYS A 13 12.29 9.67 12.62
N VAL A 14 13.56 9.37 12.92
CA VAL A 14 14.05 8.00 13.18
C VAL A 14 13.46 7.48 14.50
N GLU A 15 13.51 8.29 15.55
CA GLU A 15 13.02 7.92 16.89
C GLU A 15 11.51 7.64 16.93
N VAL A 16 10.73 8.36 16.12
CA VAL A 16 9.26 8.20 16.11
C VAL A 16 8.76 7.15 15.14
N CYS A 17 9.62 6.55 14.31
CA CYS A 17 9.18 5.59 13.29
C CYS A 17 8.88 4.23 13.96
N PRO A 18 7.60 3.81 14.03
CA PRO A 18 7.25 2.54 14.69
C PRO A 18 7.85 1.33 13.97
N GLU A 19 7.93 1.41 12.63
CA GLU A 19 8.44 0.34 11.76
C GLU A 19 9.98 0.31 11.69
N LYS A 20 10.65 1.33 12.24
CA LYS A 20 12.13 1.43 12.29
C LYS A 20 12.82 1.36 10.92
N ILE A 21 12.14 1.82 9.88
CA ILE A 21 12.65 1.84 8.49
C ILE A 21 13.54 3.04 8.17
N LEU A 22 13.81 3.91 9.15
CA LEU A 22 14.61 5.12 8.99
C LEU A 22 15.89 4.97 9.80
N HIS A 23 17.03 5.35 9.23
CA HIS A 23 18.31 5.39 9.93
C HIS A 23 19.14 6.60 9.48
N ILE A 24 20.22 6.91 10.22
CA ILE A 24 21.16 7.99 9.86
C ILE A 24 22.40 7.40 9.20
N GLU A 25 22.72 7.89 8.02
CA GLU A 25 23.94 7.57 7.27
C GLU A 25 24.50 8.87 6.67
N ASP A 26 25.80 9.09 6.78
CA ASP A 26 26.50 10.30 6.28
C ASP A 26 25.85 11.63 6.72
N GLY A 27 25.33 11.67 7.95
CA GLY A 27 24.66 12.85 8.51
C GLY A 27 23.30 13.17 7.87
N LYS A 28 22.70 12.21 7.15
CA LYS A 28 21.38 12.33 6.54
C LYS A 28 20.51 11.14 6.91
N VAL A 29 19.20 11.34 6.85
CA VAL A 29 18.25 10.25 7.05
C VAL A 29 18.14 9.46 5.75
N ARG A 30 18.18 8.13 5.87
CA ARG A 30 17.95 7.17 4.80
C ARG A 30 16.73 6.32 5.14
N VAL A 31 16.17 5.70 4.10
CA VAL A 31 15.00 4.82 4.19
C VAL A 31 15.43 3.45 3.70
N GLU A 32 15.19 2.42 4.51
CA GLU A 32 15.29 1.01 4.14
C GLU A 32 13.90 0.39 4.16
N ASP A 33 13.72 -0.81 3.59
CA ASP A 33 12.49 -1.60 3.71
C ASP A 33 11.19 -0.79 3.58
N VAL A 34 11.11 0.06 2.54
CA VAL A 34 10.01 1.03 2.37
C VAL A 34 8.63 0.36 2.32
N GLU A 35 8.59 -0.92 1.97
CA GLU A 35 7.41 -1.78 1.96
C GLU A 35 6.82 -2.02 3.36
N GLU A 36 7.62 -1.93 4.42
CA GLU A 36 7.19 -2.05 5.81
C GLU A 36 6.57 -0.76 6.36
N CYS A 37 6.65 0.36 5.62
CA CYS A 37 6.06 1.62 6.03
C CYS A 37 4.53 1.53 6.18
N SER A 38 4.03 1.73 7.40
CA SER A 38 2.58 1.74 7.70
C SER A 38 1.85 3.04 7.32
N LEU A 39 2.52 3.97 6.62
CA LEU A 39 1.97 5.27 6.18
C LEU A 39 1.41 6.17 7.31
N CYS A 40 1.81 5.95 8.56
CA CYS A 40 1.32 6.71 9.73
C CYS A 40 1.63 8.22 9.68
N SER A 41 2.62 8.61 8.86
CA SER A 41 3.10 9.97 8.66
C SER A 41 3.72 10.65 9.90
N ASP A 42 4.07 9.90 10.94
CA ASP A 42 4.68 10.47 12.15
C ASP A 42 6.07 11.04 11.91
N CYS A 43 6.84 10.44 10.99
CA CYS A 43 8.12 10.97 10.54
C CYS A 43 8.00 12.37 9.90
N VAL A 44 6.90 12.63 9.18
CA VAL A 44 6.61 13.94 8.57
C VAL A 44 6.25 14.96 9.65
N LYS A 45 5.44 14.57 10.65
CA LYS A 45 5.07 15.43 11.78
C LYS A 45 6.28 15.80 12.64
N ALA A 46 7.17 14.85 12.91
CA ALA A 46 8.38 15.07 13.71
C ALA A 46 9.43 15.93 13.00
N CYS A 47 9.44 15.97 11.67
CA CYS A 47 10.40 16.78 10.92
C CYS A 47 10.15 18.28 11.16
N ARG A 48 11.11 18.95 11.80
CA ARG A 48 11.02 20.38 12.17
C ARG A 48 11.32 21.35 11.01
N LYS A 49 11.76 20.85 9.87
CA LYS A 49 12.09 21.66 8.69
C LYS A 49 10.84 22.25 8.05
N GLU A 50 10.99 23.44 7.47
CA GLU A 50 9.98 24.08 6.64
C GLU A 50 10.68 24.63 5.38
N PRO A 51 10.46 24.05 4.19
CA PRO A 51 9.61 22.89 3.92
C PRO A 51 10.14 21.59 4.54
N LYS A 52 9.23 20.63 4.78
CA LYS A 52 9.60 19.30 5.33
C LYS A 52 10.69 18.63 4.48
N ALA A 53 11.61 17.95 5.17
CA ALA A 53 12.69 17.20 4.56
C ALA A 53 12.32 15.74 4.25
N ILE A 54 11.15 15.29 4.67
CA ILE A 54 10.65 13.93 4.44
C ILE A 54 9.19 14.00 4.00
N GLU A 55 8.84 13.13 3.06
CA GLU A 55 7.50 13.00 2.49
C GLU A 55 7.12 11.52 2.46
N VAL A 56 5.86 11.24 2.80
CA VAL A 56 5.24 9.92 2.71
C VAL A 56 4.21 9.97 1.58
N SER A 57 4.35 9.05 0.63
CA SER A 57 3.47 8.88 -0.52
C SER A 57 3.43 7.41 -0.94
N TRP A 58 2.52 7.06 -1.85
CA TRP A 58 2.31 5.70 -2.32
C TRP A 58 2.22 5.67 -3.85
N ASP A 59 2.60 4.53 -4.43
CA ASP A 59 2.33 4.23 -5.84
C ASP A 59 0.88 3.73 -5.98
N LYS A 60 0.09 4.36 -6.84
CA LYS A 60 -1.31 3.99 -7.08
C LYS A 60 -1.48 2.68 -7.84
N ASN A 61 -0.41 2.19 -8.47
CA ASN A 61 -0.41 0.97 -9.28
C ASN A 61 0.26 -0.22 -8.57
N SER A 62 0.70 -0.05 -7.31
CA SER A 62 1.37 -1.10 -6.54
C SER A 62 0.59 -1.42 -5.27
N PHE A 63 0.53 -2.70 -4.93
CA PHE A 63 -0.19 -3.21 -3.76
C PHE A 63 0.58 -4.36 -3.12
N ILE A 64 0.71 -4.34 -1.79
CA ILE A 64 1.25 -5.44 -0.99
C ILE A 64 0.07 -6.15 -0.34
N LEU A 65 -0.14 -7.43 -0.70
CA LEU A 65 -1.20 -8.26 -0.14
C LEU A 65 -0.58 -9.30 0.80
N THR A 66 -0.95 -9.23 2.08
CA THR A 66 -0.58 -10.23 3.08
C THR A 66 -1.74 -11.20 3.30
N LEU A 67 -1.47 -12.50 3.16
CA LEU A 67 -2.46 -13.55 3.35
C LEU A 67 -1.93 -14.61 4.32
N GLU A 68 -2.66 -14.81 5.41
CA GLU A 68 -2.39 -15.83 6.41
C GLU A 68 -3.58 -16.81 6.49
N SER A 69 -3.29 -18.10 6.55
CA SER A 69 -4.31 -19.14 6.72
C SER A 69 -4.37 -19.58 8.17
N THR A 70 -5.56 -20.01 8.60
CA THR A 70 -5.74 -20.72 9.89
C THR A 70 -5.14 -22.12 9.91
N GLY A 71 -4.58 -22.59 8.79
CA GLY A 71 -3.93 -23.89 8.63
C GLY A 71 -4.82 -24.98 8.02
N VAL A 72 -6.12 -24.74 7.87
CA VAL A 72 -7.06 -25.70 7.25
C VAL A 72 -6.82 -25.83 5.74
N LEU A 73 -6.46 -24.72 5.08
CA LEU A 73 -6.22 -24.67 3.64
C LEU A 73 -4.94 -23.90 3.34
N ASP A 74 -4.18 -24.32 2.33
CA ASP A 74 -2.99 -23.60 1.91
C ASP A 74 -3.34 -22.16 1.43
N PRO A 75 -2.60 -21.12 1.86
CA PRO A 75 -2.86 -19.73 1.45
C PRO A 75 -2.94 -19.54 -0.07
N LYS A 76 -2.10 -20.23 -0.86
CA LYS A 76 -2.15 -20.13 -2.32
C LYS A 76 -3.48 -20.65 -2.85
N ARG A 77 -4.01 -21.72 -2.26
CA ARG A 77 -5.33 -22.25 -2.65
C ARG A 77 -6.44 -21.29 -2.28
N ILE A 78 -6.39 -20.67 -1.09
CA ILE A 78 -7.35 -19.64 -0.68
C ILE A 78 -7.39 -18.51 -1.71
N PHE A 79 -6.21 -18.00 -2.10
CA PHE A 79 -6.11 -16.90 -3.07
C PHE A 79 -6.68 -17.28 -4.45
N LEU A 80 -6.34 -18.48 -4.94
CA LEU A 80 -6.85 -18.98 -6.22
C LEU A 80 -8.38 -19.15 -6.20
N GLU A 81 -8.95 -19.67 -5.12
CA GLU A 81 -10.41 -19.78 -5.00
C GLU A 81 -11.10 -18.42 -4.93
N ALA A 82 -10.49 -17.44 -4.24
CA ALA A 82 -11.01 -16.08 -4.21
C ALA A 82 -11.10 -15.49 -5.64
N ILE A 83 -10.07 -15.68 -6.46
CA ILE A 83 -10.07 -15.26 -7.88
C ILE A 83 -11.16 -16.00 -8.66
N ASN A 84 -11.29 -17.31 -8.50
CA ASN A 84 -12.31 -18.10 -9.20
C ASN A 84 -13.73 -17.62 -8.85
N ILE A 85 -13.99 -17.32 -7.58
CA ILE A 85 -15.28 -16.77 -7.13
C ILE A 85 -15.50 -15.39 -7.71
N PHE A 86 -14.47 -14.54 -7.74
CA PHE A 86 -14.54 -13.21 -8.34
C PHE A 86 -14.92 -13.28 -9.83
N ASN A 87 -14.24 -14.14 -10.60
CA ASN A 87 -14.52 -14.33 -12.03
C ASN A 87 -15.96 -14.79 -12.28
N LYS A 88 -16.44 -15.79 -11.52
CA LYS A 88 -17.83 -16.26 -11.63
C LYS A 88 -18.86 -15.17 -11.36
N LYS A 89 -18.58 -14.28 -10.40
CA LYS A 89 -19.45 -13.12 -10.12
C LYS A 89 -19.43 -12.11 -11.27
N ALA A 90 -18.26 -11.82 -11.82
CA ALA A 90 -18.12 -10.91 -12.97
C ALA A 90 -18.85 -11.45 -14.20
N GLU A 91 -18.68 -12.74 -14.52
CA GLU A 91 -19.39 -13.42 -15.62
C GLU A 91 -20.91 -13.40 -15.41
N SER A 92 -21.37 -13.67 -14.18
CA SER A 92 -22.80 -13.60 -13.88
C SER A 92 -23.35 -12.18 -14.02
N PHE A 93 -22.57 -11.16 -13.68
CA PHE A 93 -22.97 -9.76 -13.84
C PHE A 93 -23.08 -9.38 -15.32
N ILE A 94 -22.10 -9.79 -16.13
CA ILE A 94 -22.11 -9.57 -17.60
C ILE A 94 -23.37 -10.22 -18.21
N ARG A 95 -23.66 -11.48 -17.87
CA ARG A 95 -24.86 -12.16 -18.37
C ARG A 95 -26.15 -11.42 -18.04
N CYS A 96 -26.28 -10.87 -16.83
CA CYS A 96 -27.46 -10.08 -16.47
C CYS A 96 -27.58 -8.78 -17.30
N LEU A 97 -26.45 -8.17 -17.70
CA LEU A 97 -26.49 -7.00 -18.58
C LEU A 97 -26.95 -7.39 -20.00
N GLU A 98 -26.45 -8.51 -20.53
CA GLU A 98 -26.87 -9.04 -21.83
C GLU A 98 -28.38 -9.33 -21.86
N GLU A 99 -28.92 -9.96 -20.80
CA GLU A 99 -30.36 -10.22 -20.66
C GLU A 99 -31.21 -8.93 -20.64
N ILE A 100 -30.69 -7.84 -20.04
CA ILE A 100 -31.39 -6.54 -20.00
C ILE A 100 -31.34 -5.84 -21.35
N GLU A 101 -30.22 -5.90 -22.07
CA GLU A 101 -30.07 -5.34 -23.42
C GLU A 101 -31.06 -6.02 -24.40
N GLU A 102 -31.18 -7.34 -24.35
CA GLU A 102 -32.15 -8.10 -25.16
C GLU A 102 -33.61 -7.72 -24.87
N LEU A 103 -33.93 -7.32 -23.64
CA LEU A 103 -35.27 -6.84 -23.28
C LEU A 103 -35.54 -5.40 -23.75
N GLY A 104 -34.49 -4.58 -23.89
CA GLY A 104 -34.57 -3.19 -24.36
C GLY A 104 -34.73 -3.04 -25.88
N GLU A 105 -34.22 -3.99 -26.66
CA GLU A 105 -34.37 -3.98 -28.14
C GLU A 105 -35.73 -4.52 -28.63
N ASN A 106 -36.46 -5.24 -27.77
CA ASN A 106 -37.76 -5.86 -28.08
C ASN A 106 -38.99 -5.06 -27.57
N GLY A 107 -38.81 -3.83 -27.09
CA GLY A 107 -39.87 -2.94 -26.58
C GLY A 107 -39.91 -1.59 -27.26
#